data_AF-A0A9N9SK96-F1
#
_entry.id   AF-A0A9N9SK96-F1
#
_cell.length_a   1.000
_cell.length_b   1.000
_cell.length_c   1.000
_cell.angle_alpha   90.00
_cell.angle_beta   90.00
_cell.angle_gamma   90.00
#
_symmetry.space_group_name_H-M   'P 1'
#
loop_
_entity.id
_entity.type
_entity.pdbx_description
1 polymer ?
#
loop_
_entity_poly.entity_id
_entity_poly.type
_entity_poly.pdbx_seq_one_letter_code
_entity_poly.pdbx_strand_id
1 'polypeptide(L)'
;MGDEDCKVCKLKIRDMKEAVCCDSCRDYMHTGPVKEKNCSGLSTTELRAMVLQNRNIIFFCNDCRDAFRSVPLLIRQITEIKNDVKTLKNDVEILKNDKIKCEMEIASLKATQNSTSLNSNSNSELGLNMCEILAEISEREARKKNIIIFGLPESQAKRQRFLL
;
A
#
# COMPACT_ATOMS: atom_id res chain seq x y z
N MET A 1 -36.66 37.42 36.61
CA MET A 1 -36.16 38.01 35.36
C MET A 1 -34.88 37.29 35.03
N GLY A 2 -34.80 36.62 33.88
CA GLY A 2 -33.78 35.61 33.60
C GLY A 2 -32.38 36.21 33.58
N ASP A 3 -31.51 35.70 34.45
CA ASP A 3 -30.07 35.93 34.40
C ASP A 3 -29.53 35.12 33.22
N GLU A 4 -29.56 35.68 32.02
CA GLU A 4 -28.93 35.05 30.86
C GLU A 4 -27.46 35.48 30.77
N ASP A 5 -26.59 34.48 30.55
CA ASP A 5 -25.16 34.68 30.40
C ASP A 5 -24.80 34.93 28.94
N CYS A 6 -23.93 35.90 28.70
CA CYS A 6 -23.42 36.12 27.36
C CYS A 6 -22.57 34.94 26.89
N LYS A 7 -22.87 34.42 25.69
CA LYS A 7 -22.12 33.31 25.08
C LYS A 7 -20.60 33.56 25.02
N VAL A 8 -20.20 34.79 24.72
CA VAL A 8 -18.82 35.15 24.34
C VAL A 8 -17.94 35.49 25.54
N CYS A 9 -18.45 36.24 26.50
CA CYS A 9 -17.67 36.67 27.67
C CYS A 9 -18.06 35.95 28.97
N LYS A 10 -19.12 35.14 28.96
CA LYS A 10 -19.65 34.41 30.13
C LYS A 10 -20.05 35.30 31.31
N LEU A 11 -20.29 36.59 31.06
CA LEU A 11 -20.79 37.53 32.05
C LEU A 11 -22.30 37.69 31.88
N LYS A 12 -22.99 37.93 33.00
CA LYS A 12 -24.42 38.19 33.02
C LYS A 12 -24.80 39.41 32.18
N ILE A 13 -25.95 39.31 31.52
CA ILE A 13 -26.59 40.41 30.81
C ILE A 13 -27.45 41.18 31.82
N ARG A 14 -27.13 42.46 32.03
CA ARG A 14 -27.84 43.31 33.03
C ARG A 14 -29.22 43.76 32.56
N ASP A 15 -29.34 44.12 31.29
CA ASP A 15 -30.60 44.50 30.65
C ASP A 15 -30.73 43.77 29.31
N MET A 16 -31.90 43.18 29.06
CA MET A 16 -32.22 42.52 27.78
C MET A 16 -32.22 43.50 26.61
N LYS A 17 -32.36 44.81 26.85
CA LYS A 17 -32.19 45.84 25.82
C LYS A 17 -30.74 45.96 25.33
N GLU A 18 -29.77 45.52 26.12
CA GLU A 18 -28.34 45.49 25.79
C GLU A 18 -27.89 44.11 25.28
N ALA A 19 -28.85 43.26 24.89
CA ALA A 19 -28.59 41.94 24.36
C ALA A 19 -29.11 41.80 22.94
N VAL A 20 -28.36 41.06 22.13
CA VAL A 20 -28.81 40.56 20.84
C VAL A 20 -28.78 39.04 20.88
N CYS A 21 -29.83 38.42 20.34
CA CYS A 21 -29.96 36.98 20.24
C CYS A 21 -29.57 36.52 18.84
N CYS A 22 -28.71 35.51 18.73
CA CYS A 22 -28.39 34.86 17.47
C CYS A 22 -29.60 34.10 16.93
N ASP A 23 -30.04 34.37 15.71
CA ASP A 23 -31.23 33.74 15.13
C ASP A 23 -31.03 32.26 14.78
N SER A 24 -29.78 31.77 14.77
CA SER A 24 -29.45 30.36 14.55
C SER A 24 -29.34 29.57 15.86
N CYS A 25 -28.43 29.96 16.77
CA CYS A 25 -28.18 29.19 18.00
C CYS A 25 -29.00 29.67 19.20
N ARG A 26 -29.75 30.77 19.07
CA ARG A 26 -30.58 31.39 20.12
C ARG A 26 -29.83 31.87 21.37
N ASP A 27 -28.49 31.89 21.31
CA ASP A 27 -27.67 32.41 22.39
C ASP A 27 -27.66 33.95 22.39
N TYR A 28 -27.52 34.54 23.58
CA TYR A 28 -27.47 35.99 23.76
C TYR A 28 -26.04 36.53 23.87
N MET A 29 -25.87 37.75 23.38
CA MET A 29 -24.59 38.43 23.28
C MET A 29 -24.75 39.90 23.66
N HIS A 30 -23.77 40.47 24.37
CA HIS A 30 -23.78 41.90 24.65
C HIS A 30 -23.70 42.71 23.35
N THR A 31 -24.56 43.72 23.25
CA THR A 31 -24.60 44.68 22.14
C THR A 31 -23.53 45.75 22.29
N GLY A 32 -23.18 46.12 23.52
CA GLY A 32 -22.11 47.05 23.85
C GLY A 32 -20.78 46.40 24.25
N PRO A 33 -19.72 47.21 24.39
CA PRO A 33 -18.43 46.74 24.89
C PRO A 33 -18.55 46.34 26.37
N VAL A 34 -18.12 45.13 26.70
CA VAL A 34 -18.00 44.66 28.08
C VAL A 34 -16.56 44.22 28.30
N LYS A 35 -15.87 44.85 29.27
CA LYS A 35 -14.43 44.66 29.51
C LYS A 35 -13.61 44.77 28.21
N GLU A 36 -13.84 45.86 27.46
CA GLU A 36 -13.16 46.17 26.18
C GLU A 36 -13.43 45.20 25.02
N LYS A 37 -14.33 44.21 25.20
CA LYS A 37 -14.68 43.24 24.16
C LYS A 37 -16.09 43.50 23.60
N ASN A 38 -16.19 43.60 22.28
CA ASN A 38 -17.46 43.63 21.57
C ASN A 38 -17.95 42.19 21.37
N CYS A 39 -18.88 41.75 22.22
CA CYS A 39 -19.34 40.36 22.21
C CYS A 39 -20.10 40.02 20.92
N SER A 40 -21.05 40.86 20.51
CA SER A 40 -21.83 40.67 19.28
C SER A 40 -21.03 40.90 17.98
N GLY A 41 -19.91 41.64 18.06
CA GLY A 41 -19.13 42.05 16.88
C GLY A 41 -19.86 43.04 15.95
N LEU A 42 -21.01 43.57 16.37
CA LEU A 42 -21.78 44.55 15.60
C LEU A 42 -21.18 45.95 15.72
N SER A 43 -21.16 46.67 14.60
CA SER A 43 -20.93 48.11 14.59
C SER A 43 -22.13 48.87 15.17
N THR A 44 -21.94 50.15 15.50
CA THR A 44 -23.01 51.00 16.04
C THR A 44 -24.21 51.13 15.09
N THR A 45 -23.97 51.17 13.77
CA THR A 45 -25.02 51.23 12.76
C THR A 45 -25.80 49.92 12.67
N GLU A 46 -25.10 48.79 12.66
CA GLU A 46 -25.76 47.47 12.65
C GLU A 46 -26.58 47.24 13.92
N LEU A 47 -26.05 47.69 15.07
CA LEU A 47 -26.75 47.59 16.34
C LEU A 47 -28.08 48.35 16.34
N ARG A 48 -28.09 49.56 15.79
CA ARG A 48 -29.33 50.34 15.63
C ARG A 48 -30.37 49.60 14.81
N ALA A 49 -29.95 48.86 13.79
CA ALA A 49 -30.86 48.04 12.98
C ALA A 49 -31.38 46.80 13.75
N MET A 50 -30.59 46.24 14.67
CA MET A 50 -30.96 45.07 15.47
C MET A 50 -31.90 45.37 16.64
N VAL A 51 -31.80 46.56 17.25
CA VAL A 51 -32.58 46.94 18.44
C VAL A 51 -34.02 47.38 18.11
N LEU A 52 -34.37 47.49 16.83
CA LEU A 52 -35.74 47.76 16.40
C LEU A 52 -36.65 46.57 16.72
N GLN A 53 -37.81 46.83 17.34
CA GLN A 53 -38.75 45.79 17.79
C GLN A 53 -39.31 44.92 16.66
N ASN A 54 -39.25 45.40 15.42
CA ASN A 54 -39.64 44.67 14.20
C ASN A 54 -38.45 44.60 13.23
N ARG A 55 -37.33 44.01 13.66
CA ARG A 55 -36.17 43.85 12.77
C ARG A 55 -36.50 42.83 11.67
N ASN A 56 -36.27 43.22 10.41
CA ASN A 56 -36.33 42.33 9.25
C ASN A 56 -34.96 41.70 8.93
N ILE A 57 -33.92 42.09 9.66
CA ILE A 57 -32.54 41.66 9.43
C ILE A 57 -32.17 40.59 10.46
N ILE A 58 -31.55 39.53 9.97
CA ILE A 58 -31.12 38.37 10.74
C ILE A 58 -29.70 38.61 11.27
N PHE A 59 -29.46 38.24 12.52
CA PHE A 59 -28.18 38.24 13.18
C PHE A 59 -27.69 36.82 13.47
N PHE A 60 -26.48 36.52 13.03
CA PHE A 60 -25.75 35.32 13.42
C PHE A 60 -24.50 35.69 14.22
N CYS A 61 -24.26 34.98 15.32
CA CYS A 61 -22.99 35.03 16.03
C CYS A 61 -21.84 34.52 15.15
N ASN A 62 -20.60 34.85 15.50
CA ASN A 62 -19.42 34.47 14.72
C ASN A 62 -19.34 32.96 14.49
N ASP A 63 -19.56 32.15 15.53
CA ASP A 63 -19.54 30.69 15.42
C ASP A 63 -20.54 30.18 14.38
N CYS A 64 -21.76 30.73 14.36
CA CYS A 64 -22.78 30.37 13.38
C CYS A 64 -22.38 30.83 11.98
N ARG A 65 -21.83 32.04 11.82
CA ARG A 65 -21.33 32.53 10.51
C ARG A 65 -20.22 31.63 9.97
N ASP A 66 -19.28 31.25 10.83
CA ASP A 66 -18.16 30.38 10.48
C ASP A 66 -18.63 28.96 10.16
N ALA A 67 -19.62 28.45 10.89
CA ALA A 67 -20.28 27.18 10.57
C ALA A 67 -20.93 27.23 9.18
N PHE A 68 -21.71 28.27 8.86
CA PHE A 68 -22.34 28.42 7.55
C PHE A 68 -21.31 28.54 6.41
N ARG A 69 -20.15 29.12 6.66
CA ARG A 69 -19.06 29.20 5.66
C ARG A 69 -18.30 27.88 5.50
N SER A 70 -18.07 27.15 6.59
CA SER A 70 -17.27 25.93 6.60
C SER A 70 -18.04 24.69 6.15
N VAL A 71 -19.33 24.59 6.46
CA VAL A 71 -20.16 23.41 6.12
C VAL A 71 -20.14 23.09 4.61
N PRO A 72 -20.34 24.05 3.68
CA PRO A 72 -20.26 23.76 2.25
C PRO A 72 -18.88 23.24 1.81
N LEU A 73 -17.80 23.77 2.42
CA LEU A 73 -16.43 23.33 2.13
C LEU A 73 -16.20 21.89 2.60
N LEU A 74 -16.67 21.57 3.81
CA LEU A 74 -16.59 20.23 4.38
C LEU A 74 -17.38 19.22 3.54
N ILE A 75 -18.59 19.58 3.07
CA ILE A 75 -19.39 18.73 2.18
C ILE A 75 -18.62 18.39 0.89
N ARG A 76 -17.95 19.39 0.30
CA ARG A 76 -17.12 19.17 -0.90
C ARG A 76 -15.96 18.21 -0.62
N GLN A 77 -15.23 18.43 0.47
CA GLN A 77 -14.10 17.57 0.85
C GLN A 77 -14.55 16.13 1.18
N ILE A 78 -15.68 15.97 1.87
CA ILE A 78 -16.25 14.64 2.15
C ILE A 78 -16.63 13.93 0.84
N THR A 79 -17.16 14.66 -0.13
CA THR A 79 -17.53 14.10 -1.44
C THR A 79 -16.30 13.64 -2.23
N GLU A 80 -15.23 14.43 -2.20
CA GLU A 80 -13.93 14.08 -2.80
C GLU A 80 -13.34 12.82 -2.17
N ILE A 81 -13.22 12.79 -0.84
CA ILE A 81 -12.74 11.62 -0.09
C ILE A 81 -13.58 10.37 -0.40
N LYS A 82 -14.90 10.52 -0.52
CA LYS A 82 -15.79 9.39 -0.86
C LYS A 82 -15.49 8.82 -2.25
N ASN A 83 -15.16 9.68 -3.22
CA ASN A 83 -14.75 9.25 -4.55
C ASN A 83 -13.38 8.56 -4.50
N ASP A 84 -12.41 9.13 -3.79
CA ASP A 84 -11.08 8.53 -3.62
C ASP A 84 -11.16 7.14 -2.99
N VAL A 85 -11.96 6.99 -1.93
CA VAL A 85 -12.19 5.69 -1.28
C VAL A 85 -12.84 4.70 -2.24
N LYS A 86 -13.73 5.15 -3.13
CA LYS A 86 -14.35 4.29 -4.14
C LYS A 86 -13.31 3.80 -5.16
N THR A 87 -12.46 4.70 -5.65
CA THR A 87 -11.37 4.36 -6.56
C THR A 87 -10.40 3.38 -5.90
N LEU A 88 -9.97 3.67 -4.67
CA LEU A 88 -9.05 2.80 -3.93
C LEU A 88 -9.63 1.40 -3.68
N LYS A 89 -10.94 1.29 -3.42
CA LYS A 89 -11.60 -0.02 -3.30
C LYS A 89 -11.52 -0.83 -4.58
N ASN A 90 -11.74 -0.19 -5.74
CA ASN A 90 -11.63 -0.86 -7.04
C ASN A 90 -10.18 -1.30 -7.29
N ASP A 91 -9.20 -0.44 -7.01
CA ASP A 91 -7.78 -0.76 -7.19
C ASP A 91 -7.37 -1.95 -6.32
N VAL A 92 -7.83 -2.01 -5.07
CA VAL A 92 -7.60 -3.14 -4.17
C VAL A 92 -8.23 -4.44 -4.69
N GLU A 93 -9.40 -4.37 -5.31
CA GLU A 93 -10.03 -5.54 -5.93
C GLU A 93 -9.24 -6.05 -7.13
N ILE A 94 -8.77 -5.16 -8.00
CA ILE A 94 -7.88 -5.49 -9.12
C ILE A 94 -6.60 -6.15 -8.61
N LEU A 95 -5.93 -5.54 -7.63
CA LEU A 95 -4.69 -6.08 -7.05
C LEU A 95 -4.89 -7.46 -6.41
N LYS A 96 -6.05 -7.74 -5.82
CA LYS A 96 -6.37 -9.08 -5.31
C LYS A 96 -6.47 -10.10 -6.43
N ASN A 97 -7.13 -9.76 -7.53
CA ASN A 97 -7.23 -10.63 -8.70
C ASN A 97 -5.86 -10.89 -9.34
N ASP A 98 -5.06 -9.84 -9.48
CA ASP A 98 -3.69 -9.95 -10.00
C ASP A 98 -2.82 -10.84 -9.10
N LYS A 99 -2.95 -10.70 -7.78
CA LYS A 99 -2.25 -11.57 -6.82
C LYS A 99 -2.62 -13.04 -7.02
N ILE A 100 -3.91 -13.37 -7.13
CA ILE A 100 -4.39 -14.75 -7.35
C ILE A 100 -3.80 -15.30 -8.66
N LYS A 101 -3.83 -14.50 -9.73
CA LYS A 101 -3.26 -14.88 -11.03
C LYS A 101 -1.76 -15.18 -10.91
N CYS A 102 -0.99 -14.31 -10.27
CA CYS A 102 0.44 -14.52 -10.04
C CYS A 102 0.70 -15.79 -9.21
N GLU A 103 -0.09 -16.06 -8.17
CA GLU A 103 0.03 -17.28 -7.36
C GLU A 103 -0.20 -18.55 -8.20
N MET A 104 -1.18 -18.53 -9.11
CA MET A 104 -1.43 -19.63 -10.05
C MET A 104 -0.28 -19.83 -11.03
N GLU A 105 0.26 -18.75 -11.60
CA GLU A 105 1.42 -18.82 -12.51
C GLU A 105 2.66 -19.37 -11.80
N ILE A 106 2.94 -18.92 -10.57
CA ILE A 106 4.03 -19.44 -9.74
C ILE A 106 3.85 -20.95 -9.48
N ALA A 107 2.63 -21.39 -9.15
CA ALA A 107 2.34 -22.80 -8.91
C ALA A 107 2.59 -23.65 -10.17
N SER A 108 2.15 -23.17 -11.34
CA SER A 108 2.38 -23.83 -12.63
C SER A 108 3.87 -23.94 -12.96
N LEU A 109 4.63 -22.84 -12.82
CA LEU A 109 6.07 -22.84 -13.09
C LEU A 109 6.83 -23.82 -12.17
N LYS A 110 6.47 -23.89 -10.89
CA LYS A 110 7.03 -24.88 -9.95
C LYS A 110 6.73 -26.32 -10.37
N ALA A 111 5.53 -26.60 -10.84
CA ALA A 111 5.17 -27.93 -11.33
C ALA A 111 6.00 -28.33 -12.57
N THR A 112 6.18 -27.41 -13.53
CA THR A 112 7.02 -27.62 -14.72
C THR A 112 8.51 -27.80 -14.38
N GLN A 113 9.02 -27.03 -13.43
CA GLN A 113 10.41 -27.18 -12.96
C GLN A 113 10.64 -28.57 -12.34
N ASN A 114 9.70 -29.05 -11.53
CA ASN A 114 9.78 -30.37 -10.91
C ASN A 114 9.76 -31.50 -11.94
N SER A 115 8.90 -31.43 -12.97
CA SER A 115 8.84 -32.44 -14.02
C SER A 115 10.10 -32.45 -14.91
N THR A 116 10.69 -31.28 -15.17
CA THR A 116 11.93 -31.18 -15.95
C THR A 116 13.15 -31.71 -15.17
N SER A 117 13.17 -31.50 -13.85
CA SER A 117 14.21 -32.05 -12.96
C SER A 117 14.13 -33.58 -12.86
N LEU A 118 12.93 -34.17 -12.89
CA LEU A 118 12.74 -35.62 -12.89
C LEU A 118 13.18 -36.26 -14.21
N ASN A 119 12.89 -35.62 -15.35
CA ASN A 119 13.26 -36.15 -16.67
C ASN A 119 14.77 -36.13 -16.96
N SER A 120 15.53 -35.34 -16.18
CA SER A 120 17.00 -35.32 -16.22
C SER A 120 17.63 -36.53 -15.50
N ASN A 121 16.88 -37.20 -14.62
CA ASN A 121 17.37 -38.35 -13.83
C ASN A 121 16.94 -39.71 -14.40
N SER A 122 16.04 -39.76 -15.38
CA SER A 122 15.47 -41.02 -15.91
C SER A 122 16.08 -41.50 -17.23
N ASN A 123 17.17 -40.90 -17.72
CA ASN A 123 17.90 -41.38 -18.91
C ASN A 123 19.19 -42.15 -18.60
N SER A 124 19.33 -42.74 -17.41
CA SER A 124 20.50 -43.57 -17.06
C SER A 124 20.20 -45.07 -16.95
N GLU A 125 19.10 -45.57 -17.52
CA GLU A 125 18.77 -47.00 -17.40
C GLU A 125 19.43 -47.90 -18.46
N LEU A 126 20.19 -47.35 -19.42
CA LEU A 126 21.00 -48.15 -20.38
C LEU A 126 22.20 -47.42 -21.01
N GLY A 127 22.58 -46.24 -20.51
CA GLY A 127 23.72 -45.48 -21.04
C GLY A 127 24.90 -45.53 -20.09
N LEU A 128 25.97 -46.22 -20.47
CA LEU A 128 27.28 -46.10 -19.82
C LEU A 128 27.59 -44.61 -19.61
N ASN A 129 28.10 -44.26 -18.42
CA ASN A 129 28.43 -42.88 -18.10
C ASN A 129 29.46 -42.38 -19.13
N MET A 130 29.31 -41.15 -19.64
CA MET A 130 30.25 -40.64 -20.65
C MET A 130 31.71 -40.70 -20.17
N CYS A 131 31.94 -40.61 -18.86
CA CYS A 131 33.27 -40.82 -18.28
C CYS A 131 33.78 -42.27 -18.42
N GLU A 132 32.90 -43.28 -18.30
CA GLU A 132 33.25 -44.69 -18.50
C GLU A 132 33.55 -44.99 -19.96
N ILE A 133 32.78 -44.40 -20.89
CA ILE A 133 33.02 -44.51 -22.33
C ILE A 133 34.39 -43.92 -22.68
N LEU A 134 34.72 -42.75 -22.14
CA LEU A 134 36.02 -42.12 -22.35
C LEU A 134 37.17 -42.93 -21.74
N ALA A 135 36.98 -43.53 -20.56
CA ALA A 135 37.97 -44.38 -19.92
C ALA A 135 38.25 -45.66 -20.74
N GLU A 136 37.21 -46.36 -21.20
CA GLU A 136 37.33 -47.56 -22.04
C GLU A 136 38.03 -47.24 -23.38
N ILE A 137 37.68 -46.12 -24.02
CA ILE A 137 38.36 -45.68 -25.26
C ILE A 137 39.84 -45.41 -24.99
N SER A 138 40.17 -44.67 -23.93
CA SER A 138 41.54 -44.41 -23.54
C SER A 138 42.33 -45.69 -23.27
N GLU A 139 41.70 -46.69 -22.65
CA GLU A 139 42.34 -47.98 -22.38
C GLU A 139 42.60 -48.79 -23.67
N ARG A 140 41.66 -48.78 -24.62
CA ARG A 140 41.87 -49.39 -25.95
C ARG A 140 42.98 -48.69 -26.71
N GLU A 141 43.05 -47.37 -26.63
CA GLU A 141 44.13 -46.59 -27.24
C GLU A 141 45.49 -46.88 -26.61
N ALA A 142 45.55 -47.14 -25.31
CA ALA A 142 46.79 -47.55 -24.64
C ALA A 142 47.22 -48.95 -25.08
N ARG A 143 46.28 -49.89 -25.22
CA ARG A 143 46.55 -51.28 -25.59
C ARG A 143 46.74 -51.52 -27.09
N LYS A 144 46.44 -50.56 -27.98
CA LYS A 144 46.54 -50.74 -29.44
C LYS A 144 47.95 -51.08 -29.96
N LYS A 145 49.00 -50.89 -29.15
CA LYS A 145 50.38 -51.28 -29.47
C LYS A 145 50.73 -52.71 -29.00
N ASN A 146 49.88 -53.35 -28.18
CA ASN A 146 50.06 -54.71 -27.72
C ASN A 146 49.32 -55.68 -28.64
N ILE A 147 49.96 -56.07 -29.75
CA ILE A 147 49.47 -57.14 -30.61
C ILE A 147 49.87 -58.47 -29.98
N ILE A 148 48.90 -59.27 -29.55
CA ILE A 148 49.13 -60.67 -29.16
C ILE A 148 48.91 -61.52 -30.41
N ILE A 149 49.99 -62.03 -31.00
CA ILE A 149 49.92 -62.97 -32.12
C ILE A 149 49.79 -64.39 -31.56
N PHE A 150 48.59 -64.97 -31.62
CA PHE A 150 48.38 -66.39 -31.31
C PHE A 150 48.72 -67.26 -32.52
N GLY A 151 49.52 -68.31 -32.31
CA GLY A 151 49.79 -69.34 -33.34
C GLY A 151 51.16 -69.28 -34.02
N LEU A 152 52.13 -68.52 -33.51
CA LEU A 152 53.53 -68.66 -33.94
C LEU A 152 54.15 -69.91 -33.28
N PRO A 153 54.64 -70.91 -34.03
CA PRO A 153 55.44 -71.99 -33.43
C PRO A 153 56.72 -71.39 -32.83
N GLU A 154 57.03 -71.74 -31.58
CA GLU A 154 58.28 -71.35 -30.92
C GLU A 154 59.47 -71.78 -31.77
N SER A 155 60.14 -70.81 -32.39
CA SER A 155 61.40 -71.07 -33.08
C SER A 155 62.46 -71.36 -32.01
N GLN A 156 63.05 -72.55 -32.07
CA GLN A 156 64.03 -73.03 -31.10
C GLN A 156 65.26 -72.09 -31.04
N ALA A 157 65.24 -71.16 -30.08
CA ALA A 157 66.39 -70.35 -29.73
C ALA A 157 67.44 -71.25 -29.06
N LYS A 158 68.50 -71.58 -29.81
CA LYS A 158 69.70 -72.27 -29.33
C LYS A 158 70.26 -71.57 -28.09
N ARG A 159 70.33 -72.29 -26.97
CA ARG A 159 71.20 -71.96 -25.84
C ARG A 159 72.66 -71.93 -26.33
N GLN A 160 73.26 -70.75 -26.46
CA GLN A 160 74.71 -70.62 -26.44
C GLN A 160 75.14 -70.17 -25.05
N ARG A 161 75.79 -71.09 -24.34
CA ARG A 161 76.73 -70.77 -23.26
C ARG A 161 77.87 -69.94 -23.87
N PHE A 162 78.21 -68.82 -23.25
CA PHE A 162 79.59 -68.33 -23.28
C PHE A 162 80.06 -68.06 -21.86
N LEU A 163 81.11 -68.80 -21.51
CA LEU A 163 82.05 -68.50 -20.43
C LEU A 163 82.80 -67.22 -20.78
N LEU A 164 82.77 -66.25 -19.87
CA LEU A 164 83.93 -65.61 -19.22
C LEU A 164 83.40 -64.61 -18.18
#